data_AF-A0A1U7X7N6-F1
#
_entry.id   AF-A0A1U7X7N6-F1
#
_cell.length_a   1.000
_cell.length_b   1.000
_cell.length_c   1.000
_cell.angle_alpha   90.00
_cell.angle_beta   90.00
_cell.angle_gamma   90.00
#
_symmetry.space_group_name_H-M   'P 1'
#
loop_
_entity.id
_entity.type
_entity.pdbx_description
1 polymer ?
#
loop_
_entity_poly.entity_id
_entity_poly.type
_entity_poly.pdbx_seq_one_letter_code
_entity_poly.pdbx_strand_id
1 'polypeptide(L)'
;MATRGMNLHYIAPTIKNGVNVVKLDKEVVERGTKRWKMAVIVYIVGKTSTIAAFERFVTFQWNLVAKLSIYLHNDGYFVVKFAAMEDRDVMLYSGPYTMNNKLVVVKMWNATFDFTNEVLKTIPLWIQLPKQPLNYWEDDSLGRISSTLRVPIYADACTTKVECISYARILVEMDVTRSLPRQIMVEDPNRREFEQEFWYDWMPMYCNKCLHLGHVFQEPQKEALPKQKGRNQKPQQF
;
A
#
# COMPACT_ATOMS: atom_id res chain seq x y z
N MET A 1 31.58 18.37 -5.69
CA MET A 1 32.73 17.43 -5.69
C MET A 1 32.17 16.02 -5.80
N ALA A 2 32.61 15.23 -6.78
CA ALA A 2 32.20 13.83 -6.87
C ALA A 2 32.94 13.04 -5.76
N THR A 3 32.22 12.64 -4.71
CA THR A 3 32.72 11.68 -3.73
C THR A 3 32.84 10.31 -4.39
N ARG A 4 33.96 9.61 -4.17
CA ARG A 4 34.17 8.25 -4.71
C ARG A 4 33.08 7.33 -4.15
N GLY A 5 32.35 6.65 -5.05
CA GLY A 5 31.31 5.67 -4.71
C GLY A 5 31.88 4.30 -4.32
N MET A 6 31.09 3.24 -4.49
CA MET A 6 31.53 1.86 -4.23
C MET A 6 32.59 1.42 -5.25
N ASN A 7 33.61 0.66 -4.80
CA ASN A 7 34.53 -0.02 -5.71
C ASN A 7 33.82 -1.26 -6.28
N LEU A 8 33.79 -1.37 -7.62
CA LEU A 8 33.23 -2.51 -8.32
C LEU A 8 34.36 -3.42 -8.81
N HIS A 9 34.12 -4.72 -8.78
CA HIS A 9 35.03 -5.74 -9.29
C HIS A 9 34.34 -6.53 -10.40
N TYR A 10 35.10 -6.91 -11.44
CA TYR A 10 34.58 -7.72 -12.53
C TYR A 10 34.32 -9.15 -12.06
N ILE A 11 33.15 -9.69 -12.41
CA ILE A 11 32.78 -11.09 -12.21
C ILE A 11 32.23 -11.58 -13.55
N ALA A 12 32.84 -12.61 -14.12
CA ALA A 12 32.41 -13.15 -15.41
C ALA A 12 31.00 -13.79 -15.31
N PRO A 13 30.10 -13.53 -16.27
CA PRO A 13 28.80 -14.19 -16.31
C PRO A 13 28.93 -15.67 -16.68
N THR A 14 27.95 -16.48 -16.28
CA THR A 14 27.84 -17.88 -16.71
C THR A 14 26.88 -18.00 -17.88
N ILE A 15 27.16 -18.85 -18.88
CA ILE A 15 26.20 -19.11 -19.96
C ILE A 15 25.31 -20.28 -19.55
N LYS A 16 23.98 -20.07 -19.55
CA LYS A 16 22.99 -21.13 -19.39
C LYS A 16 22.00 -21.05 -20.55
N ASN A 17 21.86 -22.15 -21.31
CA ASN A 17 20.98 -22.23 -22.48
C ASN A 17 21.22 -21.11 -23.52
N GLY A 18 22.48 -20.76 -23.77
CA GLY A 18 22.85 -19.68 -24.70
C GLY A 18 22.61 -18.26 -24.17
N VAL A 19 22.15 -18.10 -22.93
CA VAL A 19 21.89 -16.80 -22.30
C VAL A 19 22.92 -16.52 -21.21
N ASN A 20 23.42 -15.28 -21.16
CA ASN A 20 24.26 -14.82 -20.06
C ASN A 20 23.45 -14.72 -18.76
N VAL A 21 23.89 -15.43 -17.73
CA VAL A 21 23.29 -15.48 -16.40
C VAL A 21 24.33 -15.04 -15.37
N VAL A 22 23.99 -14.00 -14.62
CA VAL A 22 24.75 -13.57 -13.44
C VAL A 22 24.13 -14.19 -12.20
N LYS A 23 24.93 -14.88 -11.40
CA LYS A 23 24.52 -15.38 -10.09
C LYS A 23 24.99 -14.38 -9.04
N LEU A 24 24.03 -13.76 -8.34
CA LEU A 24 24.36 -12.91 -7.20
C LEU A 24 24.83 -13.76 -6.02
N ASP A 25 25.73 -13.19 -5.23
CA ASP A 25 26.18 -13.79 -3.98
C ASP A 25 25.05 -13.71 -2.93
N LYS A 26 24.75 -14.85 -2.31
CA LYS A 26 23.64 -14.97 -1.36
C LYS A 26 23.84 -14.10 -0.13
N GLU A 27 25.04 -14.09 0.44
CA GLU A 27 25.35 -13.34 1.66
C GLU A 27 25.33 -11.83 1.40
N VAL A 28 25.79 -11.40 0.21
CA VAL A 28 25.71 -10.01 -0.25
C VAL A 28 24.26 -9.56 -0.36
N VAL A 29 23.40 -10.38 -0.98
CA VAL A 29 21.97 -10.09 -1.12
C VAL A 29 21.30 -10.03 0.25
N GLU A 30 21.52 -11.01 1.12
CA GLU A 30 20.95 -11.03 2.48
C GLU A 30 21.39 -9.85 3.33
N ARG A 31 22.65 -9.42 3.20
CA ARG A 31 23.14 -8.18 3.85
C ARG A 31 22.41 -6.95 3.30
N GLY A 32 22.15 -6.90 2.00
CA GLY A 32 21.29 -5.90 1.37
C GLY A 32 19.88 -5.92 1.98
N THR A 33 19.24 -7.08 2.06
CA THR A 33 17.91 -7.24 2.66
C THR A 33 17.86 -6.77 4.10
N LYS A 34 18.84 -7.16 4.93
CA LYS A 34 18.94 -6.72 6.34
C LYS A 34 19.01 -5.21 6.46
N ARG A 35 19.73 -4.53 5.56
CA ARG A 35 19.85 -3.06 5.54
C ARG A 35 18.51 -2.34 5.32
N TRP A 36 17.54 -2.99 4.68
CA TRP A 36 16.23 -2.44 4.35
C TRP A 36 15.07 -3.04 5.17
N LYS A 37 15.35 -3.94 6.13
CA LYS A 37 14.33 -4.54 7.01
C LYS A 37 13.48 -3.52 7.80
N MET A 38 14.04 -2.33 8.02
CA MET A 38 13.40 -1.21 8.72
C MET A 38 12.66 -0.26 7.77
N ALA A 39 12.56 -0.62 6.49
CA ALA A 39 11.93 0.23 5.49
C ALA A 39 10.47 -0.16 5.27
N VAL A 40 9.68 0.85 4.95
CA VAL A 40 8.30 0.71 4.49
C VAL A 40 8.15 1.42 3.16
N ILE A 41 7.27 0.88 2.34
CA ILE A 41 6.80 1.50 1.11
C ILE A 41 5.54 2.28 1.42
N VAL A 42 5.48 3.52 0.95
CA VAL A 42 4.35 4.41 1.16
C VAL A 42 3.88 4.93 -0.19
N TYR A 43 2.56 4.87 -0.41
CA TYR A 43 1.93 5.31 -1.64
C TYR A 43 0.70 6.15 -1.35
N ILE A 44 0.59 7.30 -2.00
CA ILE A 44 -0.60 8.17 -1.89
C ILE A 44 -1.52 7.89 -3.07
N VAL A 45 -2.72 7.41 -2.77
CA VAL A 45 -3.67 6.95 -3.78
C VAL A 45 -4.14 8.10 -4.68
N GLY A 46 -3.91 7.94 -5.99
CA GLY A 46 -4.41 8.83 -7.03
C GLY A 46 -3.66 10.15 -7.21
N LYS A 47 -2.51 10.37 -6.54
CA LYS A 47 -1.68 11.56 -6.78
C LYS A 47 -0.21 11.36 -6.38
N THR A 48 0.71 11.72 -7.27
CA THR A 48 2.13 11.87 -6.92
C THR A 48 2.34 13.10 -6.03
N SER A 49 3.12 12.93 -4.96
CA SER A 49 3.46 14.03 -4.05
C SER A 49 4.95 14.30 -4.09
N THR A 50 5.36 15.51 -3.70
CA THR A 50 6.78 15.84 -3.57
C THR A 50 7.34 15.28 -2.27
N ILE A 51 8.65 15.05 -2.23
CA ILE A 51 9.34 14.60 -1.01
C ILE A 51 9.13 15.58 0.15
N ALA A 52 9.20 16.89 -0.10
CA ALA A 52 9.00 17.91 0.92
C ALA A 52 7.57 17.92 1.48
N ALA A 53 6.55 17.66 0.65
CA ALA A 53 5.16 17.57 1.12
C ALA A 53 4.97 16.33 1.99
N PHE A 54 5.55 15.21 1.58
CA PHE A 54 5.48 13.96 2.33
C PHE A 54 6.27 14.02 3.64
N GLU A 55 7.46 14.63 3.67
CA GLU A 55 8.23 14.90 4.88
C GLU A 55 7.40 15.68 5.91
N ARG A 56 6.72 16.75 5.49
CA ARG A 56 5.85 17.54 6.38
C ARG A 56 4.69 16.71 6.93
N PHE A 57 4.05 15.92 6.07
CA PHE A 57 2.98 15.01 6.48
C PHE A 57 3.47 14.01 7.52
N VAL A 58 4.65 13.41 7.30
CA VAL A 58 5.19 12.42 8.22
C VAL A 58 5.57 13.02 9.57
N THR A 59 6.21 14.18 9.58
CA THR A 59 6.54 14.90 10.82
C THR A 59 5.27 15.27 11.60
N PHE A 60 4.23 15.74 10.92
CA PHE A 60 2.96 16.11 11.56
C PHE A 60 2.19 14.91 12.10
N GLN A 61 2.05 13.85 11.30
CA GLN A 61 1.18 12.71 11.59
C GLN A 61 1.72 11.80 12.70
N TRP A 62 3.05 11.65 12.79
CA TRP A 62 3.67 10.69 13.72
C TRP A 62 4.54 11.31 14.81
N ASN A 63 4.66 12.65 14.83
CA ASN A 63 5.43 13.40 15.84
C ASN A 63 6.82 12.79 16.12
N LEU A 64 7.50 12.36 15.05
CA LEU A 64 8.73 11.58 15.16
C LEU A 64 9.89 12.50 15.58
N VAL A 65 10.57 12.12 16.65
CA VAL A 65 11.72 12.86 17.20
C VAL A 65 12.99 12.62 16.35
N ALA A 66 13.08 11.45 15.71
CA ALA A 66 14.24 11.05 14.94
C ALA A 66 14.14 11.44 13.46
N LYS A 67 15.29 11.80 12.86
CA LYS A 67 15.39 12.08 11.43
C LYS A 67 15.13 10.82 10.61
N LEU A 68 14.07 10.84 9.79
CA LEU A 68 13.78 9.77 8.83
C LEU A 68 14.63 9.89 7.58
N SER A 69 14.97 8.73 6.99
CA SER A 69 15.50 8.67 5.64
C SER A 69 14.36 8.38 4.67
N ILE A 70 13.96 9.40 3.92
CA ILE A 70 12.88 9.32 2.94
C ILE A 70 13.47 9.35 1.53
N TYR A 71 13.00 8.44 0.68
CA TYR A 71 13.42 8.33 -0.72
C TYR A 71 12.17 8.38 -1.60
N LEU A 72 12.19 9.18 -2.66
CA LEU A 72 11.13 9.21 -3.67
C LEU A 72 11.53 8.36 -4.87
N HIS A 73 10.72 7.36 -5.19
CA HIS A 73 10.82 6.58 -6.42
C HIS A 73 10.16 7.32 -7.58
N ASN A 74 10.65 7.11 -8.80
CA ASN A 74 10.13 7.79 -10.00
C ASN A 74 8.65 7.46 -10.27
N ASP A 75 8.21 6.27 -9.87
CA ASP A 75 6.80 5.85 -10.00
C ASP A 75 5.89 6.39 -8.88
N GLY A 76 6.38 7.32 -8.05
CA GLY A 76 5.58 8.02 -7.04
C GLY A 76 5.46 7.32 -5.69
N TYR A 77 6.18 6.22 -5.47
CA TYR A 77 6.32 5.58 -4.16
C TYR A 77 7.34 6.32 -3.30
N PHE A 78 7.10 6.35 -2.00
CA PHE A 78 8.11 6.71 -1.02
C PHE A 78 8.65 5.46 -0.35
N VAL A 79 9.97 5.40 -0.16
CA VAL A 79 10.60 4.45 0.75
C VAL A 79 11.00 5.21 1.99
N VAL A 80 10.43 4.84 3.14
CA VAL A 80 10.77 5.44 4.43
C VAL A 80 11.56 4.42 5.21
N LYS A 81 12.81 4.75 5.54
CA LYS A 81 13.66 3.91 6.36
C LYS A 81 13.76 4.48 7.78
N PHE A 82 13.38 3.65 8.74
CA PHE A 82 13.39 3.95 10.16
C PHE A 82 14.70 3.54 10.83
N ALA A 83 15.01 4.20 11.95
CA ALA A 83 16.12 3.84 12.83
C ALA A 83 15.69 2.79 13.88
N ALA A 84 14.44 2.86 14.35
CA ALA A 84 13.86 2.00 15.38
C ALA A 84 12.64 1.23 14.83
N MET A 85 12.43 -0.01 15.32
CA MET A 85 11.33 -0.85 14.82
C MET A 85 10.00 -0.33 15.34
N GLU A 86 10.02 0.24 16.53
CA GLU A 86 8.90 0.82 17.23
C GLU A 86 8.31 1.98 16.42
N ASP A 87 9.15 2.90 15.92
CA ASP A 87 8.70 4.02 15.07
C ASP A 87 8.10 3.53 13.74
N ARG A 88 8.71 2.51 13.14
CA ARG A 88 8.21 1.88 11.91
C ARG A 88 6.83 1.27 12.15
N ASP A 89 6.68 0.56 13.26
CA ASP A 89 5.47 -0.16 13.62
C ASP A 89 4.33 0.79 13.96
N VAL A 90 4.61 1.93 14.59
CA VAL A 90 3.62 3.00 14.74
C VAL A 90 3.12 3.49 13.37
N MET A 91 4.01 3.65 12.38
CA MET A 91 3.60 4.05 11.01
C MET A 91 2.81 2.96 10.28
N LEU A 92 3.18 1.69 10.45
CA LEU A 92 2.44 0.61 9.82
C LEU A 92 1.06 0.41 10.48
N TYR A 93 0.99 0.59 11.81
CA TYR A 93 -0.09 0.03 12.61
C TYR A 93 -1.08 1.03 13.20
N SER A 94 -0.87 2.34 13.03
CA SER A 94 -1.83 3.35 13.49
C SER A 94 -2.75 3.88 12.38
N GLY A 95 -2.79 3.25 11.21
CA GLY A 95 -3.63 3.67 10.09
C GLY A 95 -5.13 3.45 10.32
N PRO A 96 -5.98 3.81 9.34
CA PRO A 96 -5.64 4.36 8.02
C PRO A 96 -5.20 5.83 8.10
N TYR A 97 -4.37 6.27 7.15
CA TYR A 97 -3.91 7.65 7.07
C TYR A 97 -4.40 8.33 5.80
N THR A 98 -4.62 9.64 5.89
CA THR A 98 -4.97 10.45 4.72
C THR A 98 -4.06 11.66 4.61
N MET A 99 -3.61 11.94 3.40
CA MET A 99 -2.84 13.13 3.06
C MET A 99 -3.59 13.88 1.97
N ASN A 100 -4.01 15.12 2.23
CA ASN A 100 -4.84 15.92 1.31
C ASN A 100 -6.09 15.17 0.82
N ASN A 101 -6.81 14.53 1.74
CA ASN A 101 -8.01 13.70 1.48
C ASN A 101 -7.75 12.51 0.54
N LYS A 102 -6.50 12.10 0.35
CA LYS A 102 -6.11 10.89 -0.36
C LYS A 102 -5.57 9.87 0.62
N LEU A 103 -5.98 8.61 0.46
CA LEU A 103 -5.48 7.53 1.30
C LEU A 103 -3.97 7.37 1.12
N VAL A 104 -3.27 7.16 2.23
CA VAL A 104 -1.89 6.74 2.25
C VAL A 104 -1.84 5.25 2.58
N VAL A 105 -1.37 4.45 1.63
CA VAL A 105 -1.09 3.03 1.80
C VAL A 105 0.33 2.89 2.34
N VAL A 106 0.49 2.18 3.44
CA VAL A 106 1.79 1.88 4.06
C VAL A 106 1.98 0.37 4.06
N LYS A 107 3.04 -0.13 3.42
CA LYS A 107 3.35 -1.56 3.32
C LYS A 107 4.77 -1.82 3.80
N MET A 108 5.00 -2.93 4.50
CA MET A 108 6.36 -3.33 4.88
C MET A 108 7.18 -3.64 3.62
N TRP A 109 8.39 -3.09 3.51
CA TRP A 109 9.29 -3.48 2.43
C TRP A 109 9.75 -4.93 2.62
N ASN A 110 9.80 -5.68 1.53
CA ASN A 110 10.37 -7.02 1.51
C ASN A 110 11.24 -7.21 0.26
N ALA A 111 12.08 -8.25 0.26
CA ALA A 111 13.04 -8.49 -0.82
C ALA A 111 12.38 -8.87 -2.17
N THR A 112 11.12 -9.28 -2.13
CA THR A 112 10.32 -9.62 -3.31
C THR A 112 9.46 -8.46 -3.80
N PHE A 113 9.52 -7.29 -3.14
CA PHE A 113 8.72 -6.13 -3.51
C PHE A 113 9.13 -5.62 -4.88
N ASP A 114 8.15 -5.43 -5.77
CA ASP A 114 8.39 -5.02 -7.16
C ASP A 114 7.77 -3.65 -7.45
N PHE A 115 8.61 -2.62 -7.57
CA PHE A 115 8.18 -1.26 -7.89
C PHE A 115 7.44 -1.13 -9.23
N THR A 116 7.60 -2.10 -10.14
CA THR A 116 7.01 -2.08 -11.50
C THR A 116 5.70 -2.85 -11.59
N ASN A 117 5.61 -4.06 -11.04
CA ASN A 117 4.44 -4.93 -11.15
C ASN A 117 3.53 -4.93 -9.91
N GLU A 118 4.05 -4.52 -8.75
CA GLU A 118 3.30 -4.44 -7.50
C GLU A 118 2.56 -3.11 -7.40
N VAL A 119 1.86 -2.76 -8.50
CA VAL A 119 0.93 -1.63 -8.57
C VAL A 119 -0.32 -2.00 -7.75
N LEU A 120 -0.16 -1.94 -6.42
CA LEU A 120 -1.21 -1.92 -5.40
C LEU A 120 -2.33 -2.94 -5.59
N LYS A 121 -2.02 -4.08 -6.21
CA LYS A 121 -2.97 -5.19 -6.36
C LYS A 121 -3.27 -5.78 -5.00
N THR A 122 -2.27 -5.80 -4.12
CA THR A 122 -2.39 -6.19 -2.73
C THR A 122 -2.07 -5.00 -1.83
N ILE A 123 -3.01 -4.56 -1.00
CA ILE A 123 -2.78 -3.50 -0.02
C ILE A 123 -3.30 -3.91 1.36
N PRO A 124 -2.68 -3.43 2.44
CA PRO A 124 -3.22 -3.58 3.78
C PRO A 124 -4.52 -2.78 3.94
N LEU A 125 -5.58 -3.46 4.39
CA LEU A 125 -6.87 -2.86 4.73
C LEU A 125 -7.23 -3.17 6.18
N TRP A 126 -7.76 -2.15 6.87
CA TRP A 126 -8.35 -2.29 8.19
C TRP A 126 -9.78 -2.77 8.09
N ILE A 127 -10.08 -3.85 8.81
CA ILE A 127 -11.34 -4.56 8.77
C ILE A 127 -11.85 -4.74 10.20
N GLN A 128 -13.09 -4.34 10.43
CA GLN A 128 -13.81 -4.54 11.67
C GLN A 128 -14.70 -5.77 11.55
N LEU A 129 -14.68 -6.60 12.60
CA LEU A 129 -15.50 -7.78 12.80
C LEU A 129 -16.52 -7.43 13.90
N PRO A 130 -17.67 -6.84 13.53
CA PRO A 130 -18.69 -6.47 14.50
C PRO A 130 -19.32 -7.73 15.11
N LYS A 131 -19.85 -7.58 16.33
CA LYS A 131 -20.67 -8.59 17.03
C LYS A 131 -19.99 -9.95 17.22
N GLN A 132 -18.66 -10.00 17.16
CA GLN A 132 -17.91 -11.22 17.42
C GLN A 132 -17.91 -11.55 18.91
N PRO A 133 -18.27 -12.78 19.32
CA PRO A 133 -18.13 -13.22 20.71
C PRO A 133 -16.68 -13.06 21.20
N LEU A 134 -16.50 -12.53 22.42
CA LEU A 134 -15.17 -12.22 22.97
C LEU A 134 -14.26 -13.45 23.07
N ASN A 135 -14.82 -14.64 23.24
CA ASN A 135 -14.08 -15.90 23.28
C ASN A 135 -13.47 -16.31 21.92
N TYR A 136 -13.71 -15.55 20.84
CA TYR A 136 -13.10 -15.73 19.52
C TYR A 136 -12.04 -14.68 19.20
N TRP A 137 -11.71 -13.78 20.13
CA TRP A 137 -10.75 -12.69 19.93
C TRP A 137 -9.30 -13.11 20.18
N GLU A 138 -9.05 -14.41 20.26
CA GLU A 138 -7.69 -14.96 20.30
C GLU A 138 -7.05 -14.94 18.90
N ASP A 139 -5.73 -14.88 18.88
CA ASP A 139 -4.91 -14.74 17.67
C ASP A 139 -5.19 -15.84 16.63
N ASP A 140 -5.32 -17.10 17.04
CA ASP A 140 -5.64 -18.21 16.14
C ASP A 140 -7.05 -18.08 15.54
N SER A 141 -8.04 -17.68 16.34
CA SER A 141 -9.43 -17.54 15.86
C SER A 141 -9.59 -16.37 14.89
N LEU A 142 -9.06 -15.21 15.25
CA LEU A 142 -9.03 -14.05 14.36
C LEU A 142 -8.19 -14.34 13.11
N GLY A 143 -7.06 -15.04 13.26
CA GLY A 143 -6.20 -15.49 12.17
C GLY A 143 -6.93 -16.40 11.18
N ARG A 144 -7.72 -17.37 11.65
CA ARG A 144 -8.53 -18.25 10.79
C ARG A 144 -9.58 -17.47 10.01
N ILE A 145 -10.35 -16.63 10.69
CA ILE A 145 -11.42 -15.84 10.07
C ILE A 145 -10.85 -14.90 9.01
N SER A 146 -9.80 -14.17 9.35
CA SER A 146 -9.14 -13.24 8.44
C SER A 146 -8.40 -13.91 7.28
N SER A 147 -7.93 -15.14 7.46
CA SER A 147 -7.33 -15.94 6.38
C SER A 147 -8.32 -16.32 5.29
N THR A 148 -9.63 -16.30 5.57
CA THR A 148 -10.66 -16.44 4.53
C THR A 148 -10.68 -15.26 3.56
N LEU A 149 -10.21 -14.10 4.02
CA LEU A 149 -10.13 -12.89 3.21
C LEU A 149 -8.85 -12.90 2.38
N ARG A 150 -7.67 -12.95 3.03
CA ARG A 150 -6.33 -13.08 2.43
C ARG A 150 -5.25 -13.38 3.50
N VAL A 151 -4.28 -12.49 3.67
CA VAL A 151 -3.12 -12.69 4.57
C VAL A 151 -3.29 -11.75 5.75
N PRO A 152 -3.68 -12.25 6.94
CA PRO A 152 -3.70 -11.42 8.13
C PRO A 152 -2.30 -10.93 8.48
N ILE A 153 -2.23 -9.69 8.94
CA ILE A 153 -0.98 -9.07 9.37
C ILE A 153 -0.97 -8.97 10.90
N TYR A 154 -2.01 -8.37 11.52
CA TYR A 154 -2.17 -8.29 12.99
C TYR A 154 -3.55 -7.72 13.39
N ALA A 155 -3.88 -7.79 14.69
CA ALA A 155 -5.03 -7.12 15.31
C ALA A 155 -4.60 -5.80 15.95
N ASP A 156 -5.48 -4.79 15.99
CA ASP A 156 -5.14 -3.50 16.61
C ASP A 156 -4.97 -3.60 18.13
N ALA A 157 -4.43 -2.54 18.74
CA ALA A 157 -4.15 -2.52 20.17
C ALA A 157 -5.42 -2.67 21.01
N CYS A 158 -6.53 -2.05 20.59
CA CYS A 158 -7.81 -2.13 21.28
C CYS A 158 -8.36 -3.57 21.30
N THR A 159 -8.23 -4.29 20.19
CA THR A 159 -8.63 -5.70 20.07
C THR A 159 -7.71 -6.58 20.93
N THR A 160 -6.40 -6.39 20.79
CA THR A 160 -5.38 -7.20 21.47
C THR A 160 -5.46 -7.07 22.99
N LYS A 161 -5.75 -5.87 23.50
CA LYS A 161 -5.88 -5.61 24.93
C LYS A 161 -7.32 -5.71 25.44
N VAL A 162 -8.28 -5.98 24.54
CA VAL A 162 -9.72 -6.03 24.83
C VAL A 162 -10.22 -4.72 25.49
N GLU A 163 -9.69 -3.58 25.05
CA GLU A 163 -10.06 -2.24 25.54
C GLU A 163 -11.35 -1.72 24.87
N CYS A 164 -11.71 -2.25 23.70
CA CYS A 164 -12.97 -1.97 22.99
C CYS A 164 -13.65 -3.29 22.62
N ILE A 165 -14.87 -3.52 23.12
CA ILE A 165 -15.61 -4.78 22.92
C ILE A 165 -16.69 -4.71 21.83
N SER A 166 -16.81 -3.57 21.14
CA SER A 166 -17.84 -3.38 20.11
C SER A 166 -17.56 -4.16 18.83
N TYR A 167 -16.28 -4.32 18.49
CA TYR A 167 -15.79 -5.04 17.32
C TYR A 167 -14.31 -5.40 17.50
N ALA A 168 -13.89 -6.53 16.94
CA ALA A 168 -12.48 -6.78 16.72
C ALA A 168 -12.03 -6.04 15.46
N ARG A 169 -10.81 -5.50 15.42
CA ARG A 169 -10.27 -4.78 14.26
C ARG A 169 -8.91 -5.34 13.90
N ILE A 170 -8.78 -5.74 12.65
CA ILE A 170 -7.62 -6.44 12.11
C ILE A 170 -7.11 -5.76 10.84
N LEU A 171 -5.80 -5.84 10.61
CA LEU A 171 -5.18 -5.47 9.35
C LEU A 171 -4.92 -6.72 8.52
N VAL A 172 -5.42 -6.72 7.29
CA VAL A 172 -5.28 -7.83 6.34
C VAL A 172 -4.68 -7.29 5.03
N GLU A 173 -3.67 -7.97 4.48
CA GLU A 173 -3.19 -7.69 3.12
C GLU A 173 -4.20 -8.25 2.11
N MET A 174 -4.97 -7.36 1.48
CA MET A 174 -6.10 -7.69 0.62
C MET A 174 -5.77 -7.50 -0.85
N ASP A 175 -6.21 -8.43 -1.69
CA ASP A 175 -6.20 -8.29 -3.15
C ASP A 175 -7.38 -7.43 -3.60
N VAL A 176 -7.10 -6.20 -4.01
CA VAL A 176 -8.09 -5.18 -4.38
C VAL A 176 -8.47 -5.21 -5.86
N THR A 177 -7.89 -6.13 -6.63
CA THR A 177 -8.31 -6.38 -8.01
C THR A 177 -9.60 -7.20 -8.09
N ARG A 178 -10.02 -7.78 -6.96
CA ARG A 178 -11.23 -8.60 -6.80
C ARG A 178 -12.25 -7.90 -5.91
N SER A 179 -13.50 -8.36 -5.98
CA SER A 179 -14.53 -7.92 -5.03
C SER A 179 -14.15 -8.31 -3.60
N LEU A 180 -14.18 -7.35 -2.69
CA LEU A 180 -13.90 -7.58 -1.28
C LEU A 180 -15.12 -8.23 -0.60
N PRO A 181 -14.96 -9.41 0.06
CA PRO A 181 -16.08 -10.08 0.75
C PRO A 181 -16.65 -9.23 1.88
N ARG A 182 -17.97 -9.20 2.03
CA ARG A 182 -18.66 -8.49 3.13
C ARG A 182 -19.09 -9.40 4.27
N GLN A 183 -19.16 -10.70 4.02
CA GLN A 183 -19.47 -11.70 5.01
C GLN A 183 -18.84 -13.03 4.62
N ILE A 184 -18.59 -13.88 5.62
CA ILE A 184 -18.22 -15.28 5.44
C ILE A 184 -18.95 -16.15 6.47
N MET A 185 -19.04 -17.44 6.20
CA MET A 185 -19.57 -18.41 7.14
C MET A 185 -18.46 -18.87 8.10
N VAL A 186 -18.71 -18.86 9.42
CA VAL A 186 -17.82 -19.41 10.45
C VAL A 186 -18.53 -20.57 11.18
N GLU A 187 -17.84 -21.70 11.28
CA GLU A 187 -18.26 -22.83 12.12
C GLU A 187 -17.48 -22.78 13.44
N ASP A 188 -18.19 -22.84 14.57
CA ASP A 188 -17.58 -22.92 15.90
C ASP A 188 -17.25 -24.38 16.31
N PRO A 189 -16.49 -24.61 17.40
CA PRO A 189 -16.16 -25.95 17.88
C PRO A 189 -17.37 -26.84 18.23
N ASN A 190 -18.56 -26.25 18.43
CA ASN A 190 -19.81 -26.96 18.70
C ASN A 190 -20.63 -27.22 17.43
N ARG A 191 -20.04 -27.01 16.24
CA ARG A 191 -20.70 -27.12 14.93
C ARG A 191 -21.85 -26.14 14.72
N ARG A 192 -21.82 -25.00 15.42
CA ARG A 192 -22.75 -23.90 15.16
C ARG A 192 -22.17 -23.04 14.05
N GLU A 193 -22.99 -22.82 13.04
CA GLU A 193 -22.68 -21.97 11.90
C GLU A 193 -23.27 -20.57 12.10
N PHE A 194 -22.48 -19.55 11.80
CA PHE A 194 -22.93 -18.16 11.81
C PHE A 194 -22.24 -17.33 10.74
N GLU A 195 -22.94 -16.30 10.25
CA GLU A 195 -22.36 -15.35 9.30
C GLU A 195 -21.55 -14.28 10.07
N GLN A 196 -20.27 -14.18 9.76
CA GLN A 196 -19.43 -13.08 10.22
C GLN A 196 -19.43 -11.97 9.17
N GLU A 197 -19.96 -10.80 9.53
CA GLU A 197 -19.86 -9.58 8.73
C GLU A 197 -18.45 -8.95 8.80
N PHE A 198 -18.07 -8.23 7.74
CA PHE A 198 -16.85 -7.45 7.68
C PHE A 198 -17.14 -6.01 7.27
N TRP A 199 -16.69 -5.06 8.09
CA TRP A 199 -16.77 -3.64 7.78
C TRP A 199 -15.37 -3.12 7.51
N TYR A 200 -15.18 -2.53 6.33
CA TYR A 200 -13.89 -1.97 5.93
C TYR A 200 -13.85 -0.49 6.34
N ASP A 201 -12.81 -0.09 7.06
CA ASP A 201 -12.61 1.33 7.40
C ASP A 201 -12.53 2.20 6.14
N TRP A 202 -11.99 1.62 5.06
CA TRP A 202 -11.97 2.21 3.74
C TRP A 202 -11.94 1.13 2.67
N MET A 203 -12.68 1.35 1.56
CA MET A 203 -12.71 0.45 0.42
C MET A 203 -12.03 1.08 -0.81
N PRO A 204 -11.03 0.40 -1.40
CA PRO A 204 -10.37 0.85 -2.62
C PRO A 204 -11.28 0.75 -3.85
N MET A 205 -11.21 1.77 -4.70
CA MET A 205 -11.65 1.67 -6.10
C MET A 205 -10.44 1.30 -6.96
N TYR A 206 -10.40 0.06 -7.45
CA TYR A 206 -9.38 -0.39 -8.39
C TYR A 206 -9.89 -0.29 -9.83
N CYS A 207 -9.17 0.42 -10.69
CA CYS A 207 -9.51 0.51 -12.11
C CYS A 207 -8.81 -0.60 -12.88
N ASN A 208 -9.55 -1.63 -13.30
CA ASN A 208 -9.01 -2.75 -14.09
C ASN A 208 -8.49 -2.32 -15.48
N LYS A 209 -8.93 -1.16 -16.01
CA LYS A 209 -8.44 -0.63 -17.29
C LYS A 209 -7.10 0.09 -17.15
N CYS A 210 -6.95 0.89 -16.10
CA CYS A 210 -5.73 1.66 -15.86
C CYS A 210 -4.72 0.90 -15.00
N LEU A 211 -5.14 -0.17 -14.32
CA LEU A 211 -4.37 -0.91 -13.33
C LEU A 211 -3.91 -0.06 -12.14
N HIS A 212 -4.68 0.99 -11.79
CA HIS A 212 -4.36 1.93 -10.72
C HIS A 212 -5.49 2.03 -9.68
N LEU A 213 -5.11 2.29 -8.43
CA LEU A 213 -6.03 2.62 -7.34
C LEU A 213 -6.48 4.08 -7.39
N GLY A 214 -7.76 4.32 -7.10
CA GLY A 214 -8.33 5.66 -6.93
C GLY A 214 -8.57 6.44 -8.22
N HIS A 215 -8.41 5.80 -9.38
CA HIS A 215 -8.74 6.38 -10.68
C HIS A 215 -10.14 5.94 -11.11
N VAL A 216 -10.97 6.89 -11.52
CA VAL A 216 -12.23 6.62 -12.26
C VAL A 216 -11.90 6.77 -13.73
N PHE A 217 -12.01 5.71 -14.52
CA PHE A 217 -11.78 5.78 -15.96
C PHE A 217 -12.81 6.74 -16.57
N GLN A 218 -12.35 7.91 -17.03
CA GLN A 218 -13.14 8.80 -17.87
C GLN A 218 -12.81 8.48 -19.33
N GLU A 219 -13.83 8.13 -20.13
CA GLU A 219 -13.63 7.97 -21.57
C GLU A 219 -13.14 9.28 -22.18
N PRO A 220 -12.20 9.25 -23.13
CA PRO A 220 -11.77 10.46 -23.82
C PRO A 220 -12.99 11.07 -24.50
N GLN A 221 -13.39 12.27 -24.09
CA GLN A 221 -14.38 13.05 -24.83
C GLN A 221 -13.79 13.32 -26.21
N LYS A 222 -14.47 12.84 -27.25
CA LYS A 222 -14.13 13.19 -28.64
C LYS A 222 -14.13 14.72 -28.74
N GLU A 223 -12.95 15.32 -28.91
CA GLU A 223 -12.84 16.75 -29.14
C GLU A 223 -13.67 17.09 -30.39
N ALA A 224 -14.73 17.88 -30.19
CA ALA A 224 -15.48 18.43 -31.30
C ALA A 224 -14.56 19.39 -32.06
N LEU A 225 -14.34 19.10 -33.35
CA LEU A 225 -13.57 19.93 -34.27
C LEU A 225 -14.00 21.41 -34.16
N PRO A 226 -13.05 22.37 -34.11
CA PRO A 226 -13.39 23.77 -33.95
C PRO A 226 -14.23 24.27 -35.14
N LYS A 227 -15.44 24.76 -34.84
CA LYS A 227 -16.30 25.44 -35.80
C LYS A 227 -15.58 26.70 -36.32
N GLN A 228 -15.29 26.74 -37.62
CA GLN A 228 -14.76 27.93 -38.28
C GLN A 228 -15.73 29.10 -38.09
N LYS A 229 -15.26 30.19 -37.48
CA LYS A 229 -16.01 31.46 -37.38
C LYS A 229 -16.04 32.12 -38.77
N GLY A 230 -17.24 32.26 -39.33
CA GLY A 230 -17.48 33.03 -40.55
C GLY A 230 -17.03 34.49 -40.40
N ARG A 231 -16.29 34.97 -41.40
CA ARG A 231 -15.88 36.37 -41.56
C ARG A 231 -17.13 37.24 -41.81
N ASN A 232 -17.51 38.06 -40.85
CA ASN A 232 -18.43 39.17 -41.10
C ASN A 232 -17.67 40.34 -41.73
N GLN A 233 -17.91 40.60 -43.02
CA GLN A 233 -17.55 41.86 -43.67
C GLN A 233 -18.59 42.91 -43.28
N LYS A 234 -18.15 44.05 -42.72
CA LYS A 234 -18.99 45.22 -42.52
C LYS A 234 -19.15 45.97 -43.85
N PRO A 235 -20.35 46.45 -44.23
CA PRO A 235 -20.49 47.38 -45.34
C PRO A 235 -20.00 48.77 -44.94
N GLN A 236 -19.18 49.39 -45.79
CA GLN A 236 -18.89 50.82 -45.79
C GLN A 236 -20.09 51.56 -46.39
N GLN A 237 -20.59 52.61 -45.72
CA GLN A 237 -21.32 53.69 -46.39
C GLN A 237 -20.93 55.04 -45.77
N PHE A 238 -20.42 55.89 -46.66
CA PHE A 238 -20.27 57.34 -46.78
C PHE A 238 -20.38 58.23 -45.54
#